data_AF-A0A7C1BW50-F1
#
_entry.id   AF-A0A7C1BW50-F1
#
_cell.length_a   1.000
_cell.length_b   1.000
_cell.length_c   1.000
_cell.angle_alpha   90.00
_cell.angle_beta   90.00
_cell.angle_gamma   90.00
#
_symmetry.space_group_name_H-M   'P 1'
#
loop_
_entity.id
_entity.type
_entity.pdbx_description
1 polymer ?
#
loop_
_entity_poly.entity_id
_entity_poly.type
_entity_poly.pdbx_seq_one_letter_code
_entity_poly.pdbx_strand_id
1 'polypeptide(L)'
;RYVDMENFNYIIPPTIKKNKEAKKVFLEVITIIREKYRELKEILGKEKTLDREKLNQDLRFILPQAVETKIVVTMNCRELLHFFSERLCLRAQWEIRALAYKMFSLCKRILPEVFSFAGPKCKRMGFCPEKAFDCPLFPDKLDKKK
;
A
#
# COMPACT_ATOMS: atom_id res chain seq x y z
N ARG A 1 1.36 -19.24 -0.04
CA ARG A 1 2.33 -20.34 -0.28
C ARG A 1 2.75 -20.96 1.04
N TYR A 2 3.58 -20.31 1.86
CA TYR A 2 4.04 -20.92 3.12
C TYR A 2 3.14 -20.61 4.33
N VAL A 3 2.63 -19.38 4.41
CA VAL A 3 1.76 -18.93 5.50
C VAL A 3 0.31 -19.30 5.19
N ASP A 4 -0.36 -19.85 6.20
CA ASP A 4 -1.79 -20.12 6.18
C ASP A 4 -2.57 -18.82 6.31
N MET A 5 -3.50 -18.59 5.39
CA MET A 5 -4.25 -17.33 5.29
C MET A 5 -5.69 -17.48 5.77
N GLU A 6 -6.06 -18.56 6.45
CA GLU A 6 -7.45 -18.76 6.90
C GLU A 6 -7.98 -17.59 7.77
N ASN A 7 -7.13 -17.05 8.65
CA ASN A 7 -7.45 -15.91 9.51
C ASN A 7 -6.67 -14.66 9.11
N PHE A 8 -6.64 -14.35 7.80
CA PHE A 8 -5.91 -13.20 7.31
C PHE A 8 -6.44 -11.87 7.88
N ASN A 9 -5.52 -10.96 8.19
CA ASN A 9 -5.82 -9.56 8.49
C ASN A 9 -6.02 -8.76 7.21
N TYR A 10 -6.68 -7.61 7.31
CA TYR A 10 -6.98 -6.77 6.17
C TYR A 10 -6.98 -5.27 6.50
N ILE A 11 -6.79 -4.45 5.48
CA ILE A 11 -6.81 -2.99 5.56
C ILE A 11 -8.13 -2.47 4.96
N ILE A 12 -8.82 -1.59 5.69
CA ILE A 12 -10.01 -0.90 5.20
C ILE A 12 -9.61 0.49 4.66
N PRO A 13 -9.85 0.78 3.37
CA PRO A 13 -9.62 2.11 2.81
C PRO A 13 -10.37 3.22 3.57
N PRO A 14 -9.79 4.42 3.76
CA PRO A 14 -10.41 5.53 4.48
C PRO A 14 -11.78 5.94 3.93
N THR A 15 -11.97 5.86 2.60
CA THR A 15 -13.24 6.13 1.93
C THR A 15 -14.33 5.16 2.38
N ILE A 16 -14.02 3.86 2.38
CA ILE A 16 -14.91 2.80 2.88
C ILE A 16 -15.13 2.94 4.39
N LYS A 17 -14.07 3.21 5.17
CA LYS A 17 -14.15 3.35 6.63
C LYS A 17 -15.07 4.48 7.09
N LYS A 18 -15.15 5.58 6.32
CA LYS A 18 -15.98 6.75 6.65
C LYS A 18 -17.47 6.53 6.37
N ASN A 19 -17.83 5.71 5.40
CA ASN A 19 -19.23 5.41 5.06
C ASN A 19 -19.67 4.11 5.76
N LYS A 20 -20.67 4.20 6.64
CA LYS A 20 -21.16 3.05 7.43
C LYS A 20 -21.70 1.92 6.55
N GLU A 21 -22.43 2.24 5.49
CA GLU A 21 -23.02 1.27 4.56
C GLU A 21 -21.93 0.58 3.74
N ALA A 22 -21.00 1.34 3.16
CA ALA A 22 -19.87 0.78 2.41
C ALA A 22 -19.00 -0.12 3.30
N LYS A 23 -18.75 0.29 4.56
CA LYS A 23 -18.03 -0.53 5.52
C LYS A 23 -18.75 -1.84 5.83
N LYS A 24 -20.08 -1.82 5.96
CA LYS A 24 -20.88 -3.03 6.19
C LYS A 24 -20.71 -4.02 5.04
N VAL A 25 -20.91 -3.57 3.80
CA VAL A 25 -20.72 -4.39 2.59
C VAL A 25 -19.30 -4.96 2.51
N PHE A 26 -18.29 -4.15 2.80
CA PHE A 26 -16.90 -4.61 2.81
C PHE A 26 -16.67 -5.74 3.82
N LEU A 27 -17.19 -5.60 5.04
CA LEU A 27 -17.05 -6.61 6.08
C LEU A 27 -17.80 -7.91 5.75
N GLU A 28 -18.99 -7.81 5.15
CA GLU A 28 -19.74 -8.97 4.66
C GLU A 28 -18.94 -9.75 3.60
N VAL A 29 -18.36 -9.05 2.63
CA VAL A 29 -17.50 -9.68 1.60
C VAL A 29 -16.28 -10.37 2.24
N ILE A 30 -15.62 -9.74 3.20
CA ILE A 30 -14.48 -10.37 3.90
C ILE A 30 -14.91 -11.64 4.64
N THR A 31 -16.07 -11.64 5.29
CA THR A 31 -16.62 -12.83 5.97
C THR A 31 -16.88 -13.94 4.97
N ILE A 32 -17.53 -13.65 3.84
CA ILE A 32 -17.80 -14.62 2.77
C ILE A 32 -16.49 -15.22 2.24
N ILE A 33 -15.47 -14.38 1.98
CA ILE A 33 -14.18 -14.86 1.51
C ILE A 33 -13.55 -15.82 2.52
N ARG A 34 -13.60 -15.53 3.82
CA ARG A 34 -13.06 -16.43 4.86
C ARG A 34 -13.79 -17.77 4.92
N GLU A 35 -15.12 -17.74 4.86
CA GLU A 35 -15.94 -18.96 4.83
C GLU A 35 -15.60 -19.81 3.61
N LYS A 36 -15.57 -19.20 2.42
CA LYS A 36 -15.24 -19.89 1.17
C LYS A 36 -13.79 -20.34 1.09
N TYR A 37 -12.87 -19.61 1.71
CA TYR A 37 -11.49 -20.05 1.85
C TYR A 37 -11.39 -21.32 2.68
N ARG A 38 -12.09 -21.41 3.82
CA ARG A 38 -12.11 -22.62 4.64
C ARG A 38 -12.74 -23.79 3.89
N GLU A 39 -13.88 -23.57 3.24
CA GLU A 39 -14.57 -24.59 2.44
C GLU A 39 -13.66 -25.15 1.34
N LEU A 40 -13.01 -24.28 0.55
CA LEU A 40 -12.07 -24.71 -0.48
C LEU A 40 -10.87 -25.46 0.09
N LYS A 41 -10.34 -25.01 1.23
CA LYS A 41 -9.22 -25.66 1.92
C LYS A 41 -9.59 -27.07 2.38
N GLU A 42 -10.80 -27.27 2.91
CA GLU A 42 -11.30 -28.59 3.31
C GLU A 42 -11.55 -29.52 2.12
N ILE A 43 -12.05 -29.00 1.00
CA ILE A 43 -12.27 -29.78 -0.23
C ILE A 43 -10.94 -30.25 -0.79
N LEU A 44 -10.01 -29.33 -1.03
CA LEU A 44 -8.71 -29.63 -1.65
C LEU A 44 -7.76 -30.36 -0.69
N GLY A 45 -7.91 -30.15 0.63
CA GLY A 45 -7.10 -30.84 1.64
C GLY A 45 -7.35 -32.35 1.74
N LYS A 46 -8.42 -32.88 1.13
CA LYS A 46 -8.69 -34.32 1.04
C LYS A 46 -7.87 -35.00 -0.06
N GLU A 47 -7.31 -34.23 -1.00
CA GLU A 47 -6.58 -34.76 -2.12
C GLU A 47 -5.14 -35.14 -1.71
N LYS A 48 -4.80 -36.43 -1.80
CA LYS A 48 -3.50 -36.95 -1.35
C LYS A 48 -2.31 -36.48 -2.19
N THR A 49 -2.56 -35.93 -3.38
CA THR A 49 -1.54 -35.45 -4.34
C THR A 49 -1.07 -34.03 -4.02
N LEU A 50 -1.88 -33.28 -3.26
CA LEU A 50 -1.63 -31.88 -2.93
C LEU A 50 -0.85 -31.78 -1.62
N ASP A 51 0.39 -31.32 -1.72
CA ASP A 51 1.12 -30.85 -0.54
C ASP A 51 0.52 -29.53 -0.03
N ARG A 52 0.81 -29.20 1.23
CA ARG A 52 0.32 -27.97 1.90
C ARG A 52 0.70 -26.71 1.12
N GLU A 53 1.85 -26.73 0.46
CA GLU A 53 2.39 -25.57 -0.21
C GLU A 53 1.61 -25.24 -1.49
N LYS A 54 1.36 -26.23 -2.34
CA LYS A 54 0.52 -26.12 -3.55
C LYS A 54 -0.91 -25.72 -3.18
N LEU A 55 -1.48 -26.38 -2.18
CA LEU A 55 -2.79 -26.01 -1.64
C LEU A 55 -2.86 -24.52 -1.29
N ASN A 56 -1.89 -24.01 -0.53
CA ASN A 56 -1.83 -22.59 -0.17
C ASN A 56 -1.50 -21.65 -1.34
N GLN A 57 -0.96 -22.13 -2.45
CA GLN A 57 -0.75 -21.34 -3.67
C GLN A 57 -2.06 -21.16 -4.43
N ASP A 58 -2.91 -22.19 -4.47
CA ASP A 58 -4.19 -22.16 -5.17
C ASP A 58 -5.25 -21.43 -4.35
N LEU A 59 -5.28 -21.64 -3.03
CA LEU A 59 -6.22 -20.93 -2.15
C LEU A 59 -6.03 -19.42 -2.12
N ARG A 60 -4.84 -18.90 -2.42
CA ARG A 60 -4.58 -17.45 -2.36
C ARG A 60 -5.29 -16.68 -3.48
N PHE A 61 -5.77 -17.34 -4.53
CA PHE A 61 -6.39 -16.69 -5.68
C PHE A 61 -7.73 -16.00 -5.35
N ILE A 62 -8.38 -16.41 -4.26
CA ILE A 62 -9.60 -15.75 -3.77
C ILE A 62 -9.32 -14.65 -2.75
N LEU A 63 -8.07 -14.47 -2.31
CA LEU A 63 -7.73 -13.46 -1.32
C LEU A 63 -7.77 -12.05 -1.94
N PRO A 64 -8.40 -11.07 -1.29
CA PRO A 64 -8.51 -9.72 -1.83
C PRO A 64 -7.18 -8.96 -1.68
N GLN A 65 -7.00 -7.90 -2.47
CA GLN A 65 -5.84 -7.00 -2.34
C GLN A 65 -5.75 -6.32 -0.97
N ALA A 66 -6.86 -6.29 -0.22
CA ALA A 66 -6.91 -5.72 1.13
C ALA A 66 -6.14 -6.54 2.17
N VAL A 67 -5.71 -7.75 1.85
CA VAL A 67 -4.98 -8.63 2.79
C VAL A 67 -3.68 -7.97 3.26
N GLU A 68 -3.47 -7.98 4.58
CA GLU A 68 -2.24 -7.49 5.19
C GLU A 68 -1.04 -8.36 4.78
N THR A 69 0.04 -7.70 4.40
CA THR A 69 1.34 -8.33 4.17
C THR A 69 2.42 -7.69 5.03
N LYS A 70 3.41 -8.49 5.42
CA LYS A 70 4.57 -8.04 6.18
C LYS A 70 5.78 -8.16 5.27
N ILE A 71 6.52 -7.05 5.14
CA ILE A 71 7.71 -6.98 4.31
C ILE A 71 8.84 -6.33 5.11
N VAL A 72 10.03 -6.92 5.01
CA VAL A 72 11.28 -6.30 5.47
C VAL A 72 11.96 -5.71 4.25
N VAL A 73 12.30 -4.44 4.33
CA VAL A 73 12.92 -3.70 3.21
C VAL A 73 14.21 -3.08 3.72
N THR A 74 15.29 -3.28 2.97
CA THR A 74 16.57 -2.59 3.18
C THR A 74 16.82 -1.68 1.98
N MET A 75 17.12 -0.42 2.23
CA MET A 75 17.42 0.57 1.20
C MET A 75 18.58 1.45 1.65
N ASN A 76 19.51 1.75 0.75
CA ASN A 76 20.53 2.76 1.02
C ASN A 76 19.91 4.18 1.01
N CYS A 77 20.68 5.19 1.44
CA CYS A 77 20.19 6.57 1.49
C CYS A 77 19.72 7.10 0.12
N ARG A 78 20.42 6.76 -0.96
CA ARG A 78 20.06 7.20 -2.33
C ARG A 78 18.71 6.62 -2.76
N GLU A 79 18.48 5.34 -2.48
CA GLU A 79 17.23 4.65 -2.74
C GLU A 79 16.08 5.21 -1.90
N LEU A 80 16.31 5.50 -0.62
CA LEU A 80 15.33 6.15 0.24
C LEU A 80 14.94 7.53 -0.29
N LEU A 81 15.91 8.35 -0.71
CA LEU A 81 15.66 9.66 -1.31
C LEU A 81 14.82 9.54 -2.60
N HIS A 82 15.12 8.57 -3.46
CA HIS A 82 14.32 8.31 -4.65
C HIS A 82 12.91 7.85 -4.29
N PHE A 83 12.77 6.87 -3.40
CA PHE A 83 11.49 6.34 -2.93
C PHE A 83 10.60 7.44 -2.35
N PHE A 84 11.14 8.30 -1.48
CA PHE A 84 10.41 9.43 -0.93
C PHE A 84 9.99 10.43 -2.01
N SER A 85 10.80 10.63 -3.06
CA SER A 85 10.46 11.53 -4.16
C SER A 85 9.28 11.07 -5.00
N GLU A 86 9.09 9.76 -5.14
CA GLU A 86 7.94 9.17 -5.84
C GLU A 86 6.73 9.03 -4.92
N ARG A 87 6.94 8.53 -3.69
CA ARG A 87 5.84 8.05 -2.84
C ARG A 87 5.28 9.11 -1.89
N LEU A 88 5.97 10.23 -1.68
CA LEU A 88 5.41 11.37 -0.93
C LEU A 88 4.58 12.33 -1.82
N CYS A 89 4.50 12.06 -3.12
CA CYS A 89 3.65 12.85 -4.03
C CYS A 89 2.17 12.70 -3.69
N LEU A 90 1.38 13.76 -3.82
CA LEU A 90 -0.07 13.71 -3.57
C LEU A 90 -0.85 12.87 -4.59
N ARG A 91 -0.25 12.56 -5.74
CA ARG A 91 -0.80 11.63 -6.74
C ARG A 91 -0.58 10.16 -6.37
N ALA A 92 0.38 9.86 -5.49
CA ALA A 92 0.61 8.48 -5.05
C ALA A 92 -0.58 8.01 -4.20
N GLN A 93 -0.92 6.72 -4.32
CA GLN A 93 -1.98 6.07 -3.53
C GLN A 93 -1.77 6.35 -2.03
N TRP A 94 -2.87 6.60 -1.33
CA TRP A 94 -2.85 7.03 0.06
C TRP A 94 -2.09 6.04 0.98
N GLU A 95 -2.17 4.72 0.70
CA GLU A 95 -1.51 3.66 1.48
C GLU A 95 0.01 3.80 1.43
N ILE A 96 0.58 3.76 0.22
CA ILE A 96 2.03 3.84 0.03
C ILE A 96 2.56 5.21 0.47
N ARG A 97 1.77 6.27 0.31
CA ARG A 97 2.12 7.61 0.81
C ARG A 97 2.17 7.66 2.33
N ALA A 98 1.20 7.06 3.02
CA ALA A 98 1.20 6.99 4.47
C ALA A 98 2.38 6.17 5.01
N LEU A 99 2.71 5.04 4.35
CA LEU A 99 3.91 4.26 4.66
C LEU A 99 5.18 5.09 4.47
N ALA A 100 5.33 5.73 3.30
CA ALA A 100 6.48 6.55 2.98
C ALA A 100 6.66 7.72 3.95
N TYR A 101 5.58 8.35 4.40
CA TYR A 101 5.65 9.43 5.38
C TYR A 101 6.15 8.96 6.76
N LYS A 102 5.71 7.77 7.21
CA LYS A 102 6.21 7.16 8.45
C LYS A 102 7.70 6.84 8.34
N MET A 103 8.12 6.21 7.24
CA MET A 103 9.53 5.93 6.96
C MET A 103 10.36 7.22 6.92
N PHE A 104 9.91 8.22 6.17
CA PHE A 104 10.56 9.53 6.08
C PHE A 104 10.74 10.20 7.44
N SER A 105 9.72 10.17 8.29
CA SER A 105 9.77 10.76 9.63
C SER A 105 10.83 10.08 10.52
N LEU A 106 10.95 8.75 10.43
CA LEU A 106 11.98 7.99 11.14
C LEU A 106 13.38 8.30 10.59
N CYS A 107 13.55 8.29 9.27
CA CYS A 107 14.83 8.61 8.61
C CYS A 107 15.29 10.05 8.93
N LYS A 108 14.38 11.03 8.87
CA LYS A 108 14.69 12.43 9.18
C LYS A 108 15.10 12.62 10.64
N ARG A 109 14.52 11.85 11.57
CA ARG A 109 14.91 11.88 12.97
C ARG A 109 16.32 11.31 13.20
N ILE A 110 16.71 10.30 12.42
CA ILE A 110 17.99 9.59 12.59
C ILE A 110 19.14 10.33 11.87
N LEU A 111 18.91 10.81 10.65
CA LEU A 111 19.95 11.44 9.82
C LEU A 111 19.40 12.71 9.14
N PRO A 112 19.19 13.80 9.90
CA PRO A 112 18.55 15.01 9.40
C PRO A 112 19.35 15.69 8.29
N GLU A 113 20.67 15.58 8.26
CA GLU A 113 21.57 16.18 7.25
C GLU A 113 21.24 15.67 5.84
N VAL A 114 20.85 14.40 5.73
CA VAL A 114 20.48 13.77 4.45
C VAL A 114 18.99 13.95 4.15
N PHE A 115 18.12 13.87 5.14
CA PHE A 115 16.68 13.77 4.90
C PHE A 115 15.90 15.08 5.07
N SER A 116 16.50 16.18 5.55
CA SER A 116 15.77 17.45 5.72
C SER A 116 15.24 18.04 4.42
N PHE A 117 15.97 17.87 3.32
CA PHE A 117 15.56 18.29 1.97
C PHE A 117 14.77 17.21 1.21
N ALA A 118 14.62 16.00 1.78
CA ALA A 118 13.82 14.97 1.15
C ALA A 118 12.33 15.33 1.15
N GLY A 119 11.60 14.71 0.21
CA GLY A 119 10.21 15.06 -0.10
C GLY A 119 9.86 14.70 -1.54
N PRO A 120 8.62 15.00 -1.97
CA PRO A 120 8.21 14.80 -3.35
C PRO A 120 9.09 15.64 -4.29
N LYS A 121 9.23 15.20 -5.56
CA LYS A 121 10.07 15.87 -6.57
C LYS A 121 9.84 17.38 -6.64
N CYS A 122 8.57 17.80 -6.55
CA CYS A 122 8.18 19.22 -6.62
C CYS A 122 8.81 20.09 -5.53
N LYS A 123 9.02 19.56 -4.32
CA LYS A 123 9.70 20.28 -3.23
C LYS A 123 11.16 20.59 -3.57
N ARG A 124 11.82 19.69 -4.31
CA ARG A 124 13.22 19.86 -4.74
C ARG A 124 13.34 20.71 -6.00
N MET A 125 12.39 20.58 -6.91
CA MET A 125 12.41 21.25 -8.22
C MET A 125 11.80 22.66 -8.19
N GLY A 126 10.96 22.99 -7.21
CA GLY A 126 10.24 24.26 -7.15
C GLY A 126 9.02 24.36 -8.07
N PHE A 127 8.76 23.33 -8.89
CA PHE A 127 7.60 23.20 -9.76
C PHE A 127 7.09 21.74 -9.78
N CYS A 128 5.88 21.50 -10.29
CA CYS A 128 5.31 20.15 -10.37
C CYS A 128 5.76 19.43 -11.65
N PRO A 129 6.63 18.40 -11.58
CA PRO A 129 7.02 17.64 -12.77
C PRO A 129 5.88 16.77 -13.31
N GLU A 130 4.87 16.50 -12.49
CA GLU A 130 3.71 15.66 -12.85
C GLU A 130 2.61 16.47 -13.58
N LYS A 131 2.82 17.78 -13.80
CA LYS A 131 1.90 18.68 -14.52
C LYS A 131 0.45 18.64 -14.01
N ALA A 132 0.31 18.46 -12.68
CA ALA A 132 -1.00 18.45 -12.04
C ALA A 132 -1.45 19.90 -11.77
N PHE A 133 -2.45 20.36 -12.53
CA PHE A 133 -2.98 21.72 -12.46
C PHE A 133 -3.61 22.08 -11.10
N ASP A 134 -4.12 21.09 -10.38
CA ASP A 134 -4.85 21.23 -9.11
C ASP A 134 -4.02 20.87 -7.87
N CYS A 135 -2.71 20.65 -8.02
CA CYS A 135 -1.86 20.23 -6.91
C CYS A 135 -1.75 21.34 -5.85
N PRO A 136 -2.13 21.10 -4.58
CA PRO A 136 -2.10 22.14 -3.55
C PRO A 136 -0.68 22.49 -3.06
N LEU A 137 0.32 21.67 -3.36
CA LEU A 137 1.72 21.93 -2.98
C LEU A 137 2.43 22.84 -3.98
N PHE A 138 2.28 22.53 -5.26
CA PHE A 138 2.91 23.25 -6.37
C PHE A 138 1.94 23.17 -7.56
N PRO A 139 0.94 24.05 -7.66
CA PRO A 139 0.08 24.08 -8.83
C PRO A 139 0.90 24.45 -10.05
N ASP A 140 0.67 23.77 -11.16
CA ASP A 140 1.35 24.08 -12.43
C ASP A 140 0.86 25.45 -12.91
N LYS A 141 1.62 26.51 -12.58
CA LYS A 141 1.42 27.85 -13.11
C LYS A 141 2.17 27.92 -14.45
N LEU A 142 1.72 27.17 -15.45
CA LEU A 142 2.10 27.42 -16.84
C LEU A 142 1.73 28.87 -17.16
N ASP A 143 2.76 29.72 -17.21
CA ASP A 143 2.84 31.09 -17.71
C ASP A 143 1.66 32.04 -17.51
N LYS A 144 1.72 32.83 -16.43
CA LYS A 144 1.31 34.25 -16.48
C LYS A 144 2.55 35.12 -16.38
N LYS A 145 3.27 35.30 -17.49
CA LYS A 145 4.22 36.38 -17.85
C LYS A 145 5.47 35.84 -18.58
N LYS A 146 5.44 35.86 -19.91
CA LYS A 146 6.16 36.84 -20.74
C LYS A 146 5.67 36.77 -22.17
#